data_AF-A0A961KEU7-F1
#
_entry.id   AF-A0A961KEU7-F1
#
_cell.length_a   1.000
_cell.length_b   1.000
_cell.length_c   1.000
_cell.angle_alpha   90.00
_cell.angle_beta   90.00
_cell.angle_gamma   90.00
#
_symmetry.space_group_name_H-M   'P 1'
#
loop_
_entity.id
_entity.type
_entity.pdbx_description
1 polymer ?
#
loop_
_entity_poly.entity_id
_entity_poly.type
_entity_poly.pdbx_seq_one_letter_code
_entity_poly.pdbx_strand_id
1 'polypeptide(L)'
;MAKRFGGTYSPGGDPRPADQRTEAPSAKRVVQKRLNPVGARVNLLFAVPFLWAFSAFFRDPAGLAQHLGVFALLMLSAWLTREGVIAQDAYDQRRVARRPAIPRKLFAAVIMGLGLGLAGWGSAWGLVTPIILGVLGAGLHLAAFGLDPMRDKGMEGIDEFQTDRVARAVEGAEAHLKAMSDAILRARDRKIEDRLSTFQAHVRDLLRAVEDDPNDLTAARRYMGVYLQGAQDATVKFVDLYARERDPRTRDEYVALLDDLEQNFMLRTESLRANDRQDLDIEIDVLRERLEREGLRPPAAH
;
A
#
# COMPACT_ATOMS: atom_id res chain seq x y z
N MET A 1 15.79 -30.27 -46.09
CA MET A 1 15.13 -31.20 -45.14
C MET A 1 13.93 -30.51 -44.52
N ALA A 2 12.72 -30.85 -44.94
CA ALA A 2 11.49 -30.20 -44.49
C ALA A 2 10.88 -30.98 -43.30
N LYS A 3 10.76 -30.35 -42.12
CA LYS A 3 10.02 -30.91 -40.99
C LYS A 3 8.52 -30.68 -41.23
N ARG A 4 7.74 -31.76 -41.28
CA ARG A 4 6.28 -31.73 -41.35
C ARG A 4 5.73 -31.47 -39.95
N PHE A 5 4.88 -30.45 -39.81
CA PHE A 5 4.09 -30.21 -38.62
C PHE A 5 2.79 -31.03 -38.71
N GLY A 6 2.64 -32.03 -37.82
CA GLY A 6 1.38 -32.74 -37.61
C GLY A 6 0.71 -32.22 -36.36
N GLY A 7 -0.51 -31.69 -36.50
CA GLY A 7 -1.35 -31.22 -35.39
C GLY A 7 -2.08 -32.34 -34.66
N THR A 8 -2.70 -31.99 -33.55
CA THR A 8 -3.32 -32.82 -32.50
C THR A 8 -4.50 -33.71 -32.94
N TYR A 9 -4.78 -33.85 -34.24
CA TYR A 9 -5.89 -34.64 -34.77
C TYR A 9 -5.48 -35.57 -35.94
N SER A 10 -4.24 -36.04 -35.96
CA SER A 10 -3.79 -37.05 -36.95
C SER A 10 -4.14 -38.47 -36.47
N PRO A 11 -4.79 -39.30 -37.30
CA PRO A 11 -5.16 -40.66 -36.92
C PRO A 11 -3.92 -41.56 -36.98
N GLY A 12 -3.29 -41.79 -35.82
CA GLY A 12 -2.10 -42.65 -35.69
C GLY A 12 -1.11 -42.29 -34.56
N GLY A 13 -1.57 -41.68 -33.46
CA GLY A 13 -0.73 -41.32 -32.31
C GLY A 13 -0.99 -42.20 -31.08
N ASP A 14 0.08 -42.85 -30.62
CA ASP A 14 0.23 -43.78 -29.49
C ASP A 14 -0.39 -43.27 -28.14
N PRO A 15 -1.23 -44.06 -27.44
CA PRO A 15 -1.83 -43.65 -26.17
C PRO A 15 -0.85 -43.85 -25.00
N ARG A 16 -0.18 -42.78 -24.56
CA ARG A 16 0.45 -42.77 -23.23
C ARG A 16 -0.58 -42.35 -22.16
N PRO A 17 -0.57 -42.96 -20.97
CA PRO A 17 -1.54 -42.66 -19.92
C PRO A 17 -1.38 -41.20 -19.46
N ALA A 18 -2.51 -40.50 -19.41
CA ALA A 18 -2.60 -39.18 -18.83
C ALA A 18 -2.36 -39.27 -17.31
N ASP A 19 -1.17 -38.85 -16.87
CA ASP A 19 -0.98 -38.42 -15.49
C ASP A 19 -1.92 -37.24 -15.23
N GLN A 20 -2.83 -37.44 -14.29
CA GLN A 20 -3.78 -36.44 -13.83
C GLN A 20 -3.03 -35.31 -13.11
N ARG A 21 -2.54 -34.34 -13.89
CA ARG A 21 -2.34 -32.99 -13.37
C ARG A 21 -3.68 -32.27 -13.49
N THR A 22 -4.43 -32.25 -12.40
CA THR A 22 -5.58 -31.37 -12.23
C THR A 22 -5.07 -29.93 -12.37
N GLU A 23 -5.15 -29.37 -13.58
CA GLU A 23 -5.00 -27.94 -13.79
C GLU A 23 -6.15 -27.25 -13.06
N ALA A 24 -5.87 -26.75 -11.86
CA ALA A 24 -6.78 -25.86 -11.17
C ALA A 24 -7.05 -24.65 -12.09
N PRO A 25 -8.31 -24.24 -12.29
CA PRO A 25 -8.60 -23.08 -13.11
C PRO A 25 -7.91 -21.87 -12.51
N SER A 26 -6.94 -21.31 -13.25
CA SER A 26 -6.29 -20.05 -12.94
C SER A 26 -7.38 -18.98 -12.84
N ALA A 27 -7.82 -18.71 -11.61
CA ALA A 27 -8.72 -17.62 -11.31
C ALA A 27 -8.00 -16.35 -11.75
N LYS A 28 -8.40 -15.79 -12.90
CA LYS A 28 -7.88 -14.54 -13.42
C LYS A 28 -7.95 -13.51 -12.30
N ARG A 29 -6.80 -13.24 -11.68
CA ARG A 29 -6.63 -12.17 -10.70
C ARG A 29 -7.09 -10.89 -11.36
N VAL A 30 -8.26 -10.41 -10.98
CA VAL A 30 -8.72 -9.08 -11.39
C VAL A 30 -7.76 -8.11 -10.74
N VAL A 31 -6.74 -7.69 -11.50
CA VAL A 31 -5.86 -6.59 -11.11
C VAL A 31 -6.75 -5.36 -11.09
N GLN A 32 -7.33 -5.07 -9.92
CA GLN A 32 -8.08 -3.83 -9.73
C GLN A 32 -7.10 -2.69 -9.97
N LYS A 33 -7.28 -1.99 -11.09
CA LYS A 33 -6.48 -0.84 -11.46
C LYS A 33 -6.69 0.24 -10.40
N ARG A 34 -5.70 0.39 -9.53
CA ARG A 34 -5.72 1.34 -8.42
C ARG A 34 -5.66 2.76 -8.96
N LEU A 35 -6.51 3.63 -8.44
CA LEU A 35 -6.41 5.06 -8.69
C LEU A 35 -5.34 5.63 -7.77
N ASN A 36 -4.46 6.48 -8.30
CA ASN A 36 -3.49 7.20 -7.48
C ASN A 36 -4.27 8.10 -6.49
N PRO A 37 -4.01 8.02 -5.17
CA PRO A 37 -4.72 8.85 -4.19
C PRO A 37 -4.52 10.36 -4.45
N VAL A 38 -3.39 10.74 -5.08
CA VAL A 38 -3.14 12.11 -5.51
C VAL A 38 -3.88 12.38 -6.83
N GLY A 39 -5.14 12.82 -6.70
CA GLY A 39 -5.99 13.20 -7.82
C GLY A 39 -5.77 14.63 -8.32
N ALA A 40 -6.47 15.00 -9.40
CA ALA A 40 -6.39 16.33 -10.05
C ALA A 40 -6.63 17.51 -9.07
N ARG A 41 -7.47 17.30 -8.04
CA ARG A 41 -7.77 18.31 -7.02
C ARG A 41 -6.54 18.71 -6.20
N VAL A 42 -5.70 17.74 -5.83
CA VAL A 42 -4.47 18.00 -5.08
C VAL A 42 -3.44 18.70 -5.98
N ASN A 43 -3.33 18.29 -7.24
CA ASN A 43 -2.41 18.94 -8.18
C ASN A 43 -2.78 20.42 -8.44
N LEU A 44 -4.07 20.74 -8.45
CA LEU A 44 -4.54 22.11 -8.63
C LEU A 44 -4.10 23.03 -7.49
N LEU A 45 -4.02 22.53 -6.25
CA LEU A 45 -3.49 23.28 -5.10
C LEU A 45 -2.04 23.71 -5.27
N PHE A 46 -1.24 22.99 -6.07
CA PHE A 46 0.15 23.36 -6.35
C PHE A 46 0.28 24.38 -7.48
N ALA A 47 -0.70 24.46 -8.39
CA ALA A 47 -0.63 25.38 -9.53
C ALA A 47 -1.05 26.81 -9.15
N VAL A 48 -2.15 26.95 -8.40
CA VAL A 48 -2.71 28.27 -8.04
C VAL A 48 -1.72 29.20 -7.31
N PRO A 49 -0.87 28.72 -6.37
CA PRO A 49 0.09 29.58 -5.67
C PRO A 49 1.07 30.30 -6.61
N PHE A 50 1.44 29.71 -7.75
CA PHE A 50 2.39 30.34 -8.67
C PHE A 50 1.90 31.67 -9.24
N LEU A 51 0.58 31.91 -9.29
CA LEU A 51 0.03 33.21 -9.66
C LEU A 51 0.45 34.30 -8.65
N TRP A 52 0.52 33.96 -7.36
CA TRP A 52 1.02 34.84 -6.31
C TRP A 52 2.53 35.08 -6.43
N ALA A 53 3.31 34.03 -6.70
CA ALA A 53 4.76 34.17 -6.92
C ALA A 53 5.07 35.05 -8.13
N PHE A 54 4.38 34.86 -9.26
CA PHE A 54 4.58 35.66 -10.46
C PHE A 54 4.17 37.13 -10.25
N SER A 55 3.00 37.37 -9.63
CA SER A 55 2.54 38.73 -9.35
C SER A 55 3.41 39.48 -8.35
N ALA A 56 4.17 38.79 -7.48
CA ALA A 56 5.08 39.41 -6.52
C ALA A 56 6.15 40.30 -7.18
N PHE A 57 6.62 39.95 -8.39
CA PHE A 57 7.65 40.72 -9.11
C PHE A 57 7.17 42.08 -9.63
N PHE A 58 5.86 42.33 -9.63
CA PHE A 58 5.24 43.57 -10.08
C PHE A 58 4.77 44.46 -8.92
N ARG A 59 5.23 44.17 -7.69
CA ARG A 59 4.86 44.90 -6.48
C ARG A 59 6.04 45.70 -5.93
N ASP A 60 5.72 46.66 -5.07
CA ASP A 60 6.67 47.32 -4.18
C ASP A 60 7.28 46.30 -3.17
N PRO A 61 8.37 46.63 -2.46
CA PRO A 61 9.06 45.68 -1.59
C PRO A 61 8.17 45.04 -0.51
N ALA A 62 7.24 45.80 0.07
CA ALA A 62 6.31 45.27 1.07
C ALA A 62 5.29 44.33 0.42
N GLY A 63 4.73 44.72 -0.73
CA GLY A 63 3.85 43.87 -1.52
C GLY A 63 4.52 42.59 -2.01
N LEU A 64 5.79 42.65 -2.40
CA LEU A 64 6.59 41.49 -2.81
C LEU A 64 6.74 40.50 -1.66
N ALA A 65 7.13 40.97 -0.46
CA ALA A 65 7.26 40.12 0.72
C ALA A 65 5.91 39.46 1.09
N GLN A 66 4.82 40.21 1.02
CA GLN A 66 3.47 39.67 1.26
C GLN A 66 3.08 38.57 0.27
N HIS A 67 3.26 38.80 -1.04
CA HIS A 67 2.88 37.83 -2.07
C HIS A 67 3.73 36.56 -2.01
N LEU A 68 5.03 36.68 -1.72
CA LEU A 68 5.89 35.51 -1.48
C LEU A 68 5.49 34.76 -0.19
N GLY A 69 5.07 35.49 0.86
CA GLY A 69 4.51 34.90 2.07
C GLY A 69 3.23 34.10 1.80
N VAL A 70 2.30 34.66 1.02
CA VAL A 70 1.08 33.97 0.57
C VAL A 70 1.46 32.72 -0.23
N PHE A 71 2.35 32.85 -1.20
CA PHE A 71 2.84 31.71 -1.99
C PHE A 71 3.41 30.60 -1.10
N ALA A 72 4.29 30.93 -0.16
CA ALA A 72 4.93 29.97 0.73
C ALA A 72 3.89 29.23 1.61
N LEU A 73 2.92 29.96 2.17
CA LEU A 73 1.85 29.36 2.98
C LEU A 73 0.96 28.43 2.14
N LEU A 74 0.54 28.88 0.95
CA LEU A 74 -0.31 28.05 0.08
C LEU A 74 0.42 26.80 -0.41
N MET A 75 1.71 26.91 -0.74
CA MET A 75 2.54 25.76 -1.11
C MET A 75 2.70 24.77 0.05
N LEU A 76 2.95 25.27 1.27
CA LEU A 76 3.03 24.42 2.46
C LEU A 76 1.70 23.71 2.75
N SER A 77 0.58 24.41 2.63
CA SER A 77 -0.76 23.82 2.72
C SER A 77 -0.97 22.73 1.66
N ALA A 78 -0.60 22.98 0.40
CA ALA A 78 -0.71 22.01 -0.68
C ALA A 78 0.12 20.74 -0.40
N TRP A 79 1.35 20.92 0.08
CA TRP A 79 2.24 19.83 0.47
C TRP A 79 1.67 18.98 1.60
N LEU A 80 1.21 19.59 2.70
CA LEU A 80 0.56 18.86 3.80
C LEU A 80 -0.72 18.14 3.35
N THR A 81 -1.50 18.75 2.45
CA THR A 81 -2.72 18.13 1.91
C THR A 81 -2.38 16.87 1.13
N ARG A 82 -1.37 16.92 0.26
CA ARG A 82 -0.90 15.76 -0.50
C ARG A 82 -0.47 14.63 0.43
N GLU A 83 0.33 14.95 1.43
CA GLU A 83 0.85 13.96 2.37
C GLU A 83 -0.24 13.40 3.31
N GLY A 84 -1.26 14.20 3.62
CA GLY A 84 -2.44 13.77 4.37
C GLY A 84 -3.36 12.85 3.55
N VAL A 85 -3.56 13.14 2.26
CA VAL A 85 -4.33 12.26 1.36
C VAL A 85 -3.65 10.91 1.17
N ILE A 86 -2.33 10.89 1.00
CA ILE A 86 -1.55 9.64 0.91
C ILE A 86 -1.64 8.85 2.22
N ALA A 87 -1.51 9.53 3.38
CA ALA A 87 -1.61 8.87 4.68
C ALA A 87 -3.01 8.29 4.94
N GLN A 88 -4.06 9.03 4.57
CA GLN A 88 -5.43 8.53 4.71
C GLN A 88 -5.68 7.33 3.78
N ASP A 89 -5.23 7.37 2.53
CA ASP A 89 -5.38 6.22 1.62
C ASP A 89 -4.67 4.96 2.18
N ALA A 90 -3.48 5.12 2.75
CA ALA A 90 -2.78 4.03 3.43
C ALA A 90 -3.54 3.50 4.66
N TYR A 91 -4.19 4.38 5.43
CA TYR A 91 -5.03 4.01 6.57
C TYR A 91 -6.32 3.28 6.12
N ASP A 92 -7.00 3.79 5.08
CA ASP A 92 -8.26 3.25 4.59
C ASP A 92 -8.08 1.86 3.97
N GLN A 93 -6.93 1.61 3.34
CA GLN A 93 -6.57 0.33 2.74
C GLN A 93 -6.37 -0.81 3.75
N ARG A 94 -5.99 -0.47 4.98
CA ARG A 94 -5.72 -1.46 6.03
C ARG A 94 -6.99 -1.74 6.81
N ARG A 95 -7.25 -3.00 7.15
CA ARG A 95 -8.35 -3.36 8.07
C ARG A 95 -8.01 -2.95 9.51
N VAL A 96 -6.73 -3.05 9.85
CA VAL A 96 -6.17 -2.66 11.13
C VAL A 96 -5.15 -1.55 10.91
N ALA A 97 -5.39 -0.36 11.45
CA ALA A 97 -4.51 0.79 11.26
C ALA A 97 -4.59 1.79 12.41
N ARG A 98 -3.43 2.35 12.77
CA ARG A 98 -3.35 3.46 13.72
C ARG A 98 -3.70 4.78 13.04
N ARG A 99 -4.36 5.69 13.77
CA ARG A 99 -4.56 7.07 13.30
C ARG A 99 -3.21 7.73 12.97
N PRO A 100 -3.12 8.56 11.92
CA PRO A 100 -1.93 9.36 11.65
C PRO A 100 -1.52 10.18 12.88
N ALA A 101 -0.23 10.21 13.20
CA ALA A 101 0.29 10.90 14.39
C ALA A 101 0.04 12.43 14.36
N ILE A 102 -0.06 13.01 13.16
CA ILE A 102 -0.33 14.43 12.94
C ILE A 102 -1.49 14.53 11.95
N PRO A 103 -2.59 15.25 12.27
CA PRO A 103 -3.71 15.47 11.36
C PRO A 103 -3.33 16.49 10.27
N ARG A 104 -2.59 16.03 9.25
CA ARG A 104 -1.96 16.87 8.23
C ARG A 104 -2.97 17.70 7.42
N LYS A 105 -4.14 17.17 7.09
CA LYS A 105 -5.19 17.92 6.37
C LYS A 105 -5.79 19.01 7.24
N LEU A 106 -5.93 18.79 8.54
CA LEU A 106 -6.38 19.83 9.47
C LEU A 106 -5.36 20.98 9.54
N PHE A 107 -4.08 20.66 9.69
CA PHE A 107 -3.01 21.68 9.65
C PHE A 107 -2.98 22.39 8.29
N ALA A 108 -3.13 21.66 7.20
CA ALA A 108 -3.23 22.25 5.87
C ALA A 108 -4.39 23.24 5.76
N ALA A 109 -5.57 22.91 6.28
CA ALA A 109 -6.72 23.81 6.28
C ALA A 109 -6.44 25.10 7.07
N VAL A 110 -5.79 25.00 8.23
CA VAL A 110 -5.38 26.19 9.02
C VAL A 110 -4.40 27.05 8.22
N ILE A 111 -3.38 26.44 7.62
CA ILE A 111 -2.36 27.16 6.84
C ILE A 111 -2.97 27.77 5.56
N MET A 112 -3.90 27.09 4.90
CA MET A 112 -4.69 27.64 3.78
C MET A 112 -5.43 28.91 4.22
N GLY A 113 -6.11 28.85 5.36
CA GLY A 113 -6.77 30.01 5.95
C GLY A 113 -5.80 31.16 6.23
N LEU A 114 -4.64 30.88 6.82
CA LEU A 114 -3.61 31.91 7.05
C LEU A 114 -3.08 32.51 5.74
N GLY A 115 -2.86 31.68 4.72
CA GLY A 115 -2.42 32.12 3.39
C GLY A 115 -3.41 33.07 2.72
N LEU A 116 -4.72 32.72 2.74
CA LEU A 116 -5.76 33.59 2.19
C LEU A 116 -6.04 34.82 3.08
N GLY A 117 -5.89 34.70 4.39
CA GLY A 117 -5.98 35.83 5.30
C GLY A 117 -4.87 36.85 5.03
N LEU A 118 -3.64 36.38 4.84
CA LEU A 118 -2.51 37.22 4.43
C LEU A 118 -2.71 37.84 3.04
N ALA A 119 -3.34 37.12 2.11
CA ALA A 119 -3.70 37.64 0.79
C ALA A 119 -4.71 38.80 0.87
N GLY A 120 -5.64 38.75 1.83
CA GLY A 120 -6.61 39.82 2.10
C GLY A 120 -6.06 41.00 2.91
N TRP A 121 -4.83 40.90 3.40
CA TRP A 121 -4.23 41.93 4.25
C TRP A 121 -3.99 43.23 3.46
N GLY A 122 -4.32 44.36 4.09
CA GLY A 122 -4.24 45.68 3.46
C GLY A 122 -5.47 46.06 2.61
N SER A 123 -6.56 45.29 2.68
CA SER A 123 -7.81 45.64 1.99
C SER A 123 -8.50 46.88 2.59
N ALA A 124 -9.36 47.53 1.79
CA ALA A 124 -10.14 48.70 2.21
C ALA A 124 -11.05 48.45 3.44
N TRP A 125 -11.41 47.20 3.70
CA TRP A 125 -12.25 46.79 4.84
C TRP A 125 -11.42 46.36 6.08
N GLY A 126 -10.13 46.70 6.10
CA GLY A 126 -9.25 46.41 7.24
C GLY A 126 -9.13 44.92 7.55
N LEU A 127 -9.27 44.55 8.83
CA LEU A 127 -9.16 43.17 9.32
C LEU A 127 -10.33 42.26 8.95
N VAL A 128 -11.45 42.82 8.49
CA VAL A 128 -12.64 42.03 8.12
C VAL A 128 -12.33 41.10 6.95
N THR A 129 -11.65 41.59 5.91
CA THR A 129 -11.32 40.78 4.72
C THR A 129 -10.37 39.63 5.04
N PRO A 130 -9.22 39.83 5.72
CA PRO A 130 -8.35 38.72 6.15
C PRO A 130 -9.08 37.63 6.93
N ILE A 131 -9.96 38.02 7.87
CA ILE A 131 -10.69 37.07 8.70
C ILE A 131 -11.66 36.26 7.85
N ILE A 132 -12.46 36.93 7.00
CA ILE A 132 -13.43 36.24 6.14
C ILE A 132 -12.72 35.30 5.16
N LEU A 133 -11.67 35.78 4.47
CA LEU A 133 -10.92 34.94 3.54
C LEU A 133 -10.22 33.77 4.24
N GLY A 134 -9.72 33.97 5.45
CA GLY A 134 -9.09 32.90 6.21
C GLY A 134 -10.08 31.84 6.68
N VAL A 135 -11.23 32.24 7.21
CA VAL A 135 -12.29 31.31 7.62
C VAL A 135 -12.86 30.56 6.43
N LEU A 136 -13.17 31.26 5.34
CA LEU A 136 -13.66 30.63 4.11
C LEU A 136 -12.61 29.68 3.51
N GLY A 137 -11.33 30.07 3.49
CA GLY A 137 -10.24 29.24 3.01
C GLY A 137 -10.10 27.93 3.77
N ALA A 138 -10.07 28.00 5.11
CA ALA A 138 -10.00 26.84 5.96
C ALA A 138 -11.24 25.95 5.82
N GLY A 139 -12.45 26.54 5.82
CA GLY A 139 -13.71 25.81 5.69
C GLY A 139 -13.86 25.11 4.34
N LEU A 140 -13.56 25.80 3.24
CA LEU A 140 -13.58 25.22 1.89
C LEU A 140 -12.53 24.12 1.72
N HIS A 141 -11.35 24.29 2.32
CA HIS A 141 -10.33 23.24 2.31
C HIS A 141 -10.83 21.98 3.03
N LEU A 142 -11.35 22.11 4.25
CA LEU A 142 -11.93 20.98 4.99
C LEU A 142 -13.08 20.33 4.23
N ALA A 143 -13.96 21.12 3.61
CA ALA A 143 -15.06 20.59 2.80
C ALA A 143 -14.56 19.83 1.55
N ALA A 144 -13.45 20.25 0.93
CA ALA A 144 -12.91 19.64 -0.27
C ALA A 144 -12.10 18.36 0.00
N PHE A 145 -11.37 18.30 1.13
CA PHE A 145 -10.39 17.23 1.41
C PHE A 145 -10.74 16.34 2.61
N GLY A 146 -11.70 16.76 3.43
CA GLY A 146 -12.10 16.08 4.66
C GLY A 146 -11.08 16.22 5.80
N LEU A 147 -11.46 15.70 6.97
CA LEU A 147 -10.58 15.55 8.13
C LEU A 147 -9.75 14.28 8.01
N ASP A 148 -8.54 14.28 8.60
CA ASP A 148 -7.75 13.06 8.75
C ASP A 148 -8.46 12.06 9.68
N PRO A 149 -8.28 10.74 9.48
CA PRO A 149 -8.77 9.73 10.43
C PRO A 149 -8.22 9.98 11.84
N MET A 150 -9.12 10.12 12.83
CA MET A 150 -8.74 10.44 14.22
C MET A 150 -8.87 9.26 15.19
N ARG A 151 -9.26 8.09 14.69
CA ARG A 151 -9.45 6.88 15.50
C ARG A 151 -8.62 5.74 14.93
N ASP A 152 -8.27 4.79 15.80
CA ASP A 152 -7.65 3.55 15.36
C ASP A 152 -8.73 2.62 14.78
N LYS A 153 -8.38 1.85 13.76
CA LYS A 153 -9.28 0.95 13.02
C LYS A 153 -8.92 -0.49 13.34
N GLY A 154 -9.93 -1.34 13.58
CA GLY A 154 -9.74 -2.79 13.73
C GLY A 154 -8.96 -3.22 14.99
N MET A 155 -8.90 -2.37 16.01
CA MET A 155 -8.19 -2.61 17.27
C MET A 155 -9.11 -3.05 18.43
N GLU A 156 -10.39 -3.34 18.17
CA GLU A 156 -11.36 -3.70 19.20
C GLU A 156 -11.24 -5.20 19.54
N GLY A 157 -10.87 -5.51 20.79
CA GLY A 157 -10.87 -6.89 21.32
C GLY A 157 -9.57 -7.68 21.21
N ILE A 158 -8.51 -7.12 20.63
CA ILE A 158 -7.16 -7.73 20.54
C ILE A 158 -6.19 -6.89 21.38
N ASP A 159 -5.33 -7.55 22.16
CA ASP A 159 -4.32 -6.90 23.00
C ASP A 159 -3.48 -5.91 22.18
N GLU A 160 -3.50 -4.62 22.53
CA GLU A 160 -2.86 -3.52 21.80
C GLU A 160 -1.37 -3.80 21.53
N PHE A 161 -0.73 -4.55 22.44
CA PHE A 161 0.65 -5.01 22.28
C PHE A 161 0.85 -6.02 21.15
N GLN A 162 -0.11 -6.93 20.92
CA GLN A 162 -0.02 -7.90 19.84
C GLN A 162 -0.12 -7.21 18.48
N THR A 163 -1.10 -6.31 18.34
CA THR A 163 -1.31 -5.57 17.10
C THR A 163 -0.18 -4.60 16.80
N ASP A 164 0.40 -3.95 17.82
CA ASP A 164 1.60 -3.11 17.63
C ASP A 164 2.81 -3.92 17.14
N ARG A 165 2.98 -5.15 17.62
CA ARG A 165 4.05 -6.05 17.13
C ARG A 165 3.83 -6.45 15.67
N VAL A 166 2.58 -6.73 15.27
CA VAL A 166 2.25 -7.04 13.87
C VAL A 166 2.55 -5.86 12.98
N ALA A 167 2.05 -4.67 13.34
CA ALA A 167 2.25 -3.46 12.56
C ALA A 167 3.74 -3.15 12.34
N ARG A 168 4.56 -3.23 13.39
CA ARG A 168 6.01 -3.03 13.28
C ARG A 168 6.68 -4.10 12.41
N ALA A 169 6.26 -5.36 12.50
CA ALA A 169 6.81 -6.42 11.68
C ALA A 169 6.45 -6.25 10.19
N VAL A 170 5.22 -5.81 9.89
CA VAL A 170 4.77 -5.51 8.52
C VAL A 170 5.52 -4.31 7.95
N GLU A 171 5.68 -3.23 8.72
CA GLU A 171 6.45 -2.05 8.30
C GLU A 171 7.91 -2.41 7.96
N GLY A 172 8.55 -3.24 8.80
CA GLY A 172 9.89 -3.76 8.52
C GLY A 172 9.95 -4.58 7.22
N ALA A 173 8.97 -5.47 7.01
CA ALA A 173 8.87 -6.25 5.79
C ALA A 173 8.68 -5.37 4.54
N GLU A 174 7.78 -4.38 4.57
CA GLU A 174 7.57 -3.44 3.47
C GLU A 174 8.82 -2.61 3.18
N ALA A 175 9.58 -2.23 4.21
CA ALA A 175 10.85 -1.54 4.05
C ALA A 175 11.88 -2.39 3.28
N HIS A 176 11.98 -3.70 3.58
CA HIS A 176 12.81 -4.63 2.82
C HIS A 176 12.37 -4.72 1.35
N LEU A 177 11.06 -4.85 1.07
CA LEU A 177 10.56 -4.89 -0.31
C LEU A 177 10.86 -3.60 -1.07
N LYS A 178 10.70 -2.45 -0.44
CA LYS A 178 11.04 -1.16 -1.04
C LYS A 178 12.53 -1.07 -1.37
N ALA A 179 13.40 -1.47 -0.44
CA ALA A 179 14.84 -1.47 -0.68
C ALA A 179 15.25 -2.41 -1.83
N MET A 180 14.59 -3.56 -1.98
CA MET A 180 14.77 -4.45 -3.14
C MET A 180 14.35 -3.76 -4.45
N SER A 181 13.19 -3.11 -4.47
CA SER A 181 12.71 -2.36 -5.65
C SER A 181 13.68 -1.24 -6.03
N ASP A 182 14.20 -0.49 -5.06
CA ASP A 182 15.13 0.60 -5.32
C ASP A 182 16.48 0.07 -5.84
N ALA A 183 16.96 -1.06 -5.29
CA ALA A 183 18.19 -1.69 -5.74
C ALA A 183 18.08 -2.23 -7.17
N ILE A 184 16.98 -2.92 -7.51
CA ILE A 184 16.86 -3.65 -8.78
C ILE A 184 16.88 -2.72 -10.00
N LEU A 185 16.46 -1.46 -9.86
CA LEU A 185 16.44 -0.47 -10.94
C LEU A 185 17.83 -0.25 -11.56
N ARG A 186 18.91 -0.46 -10.79
CA ARG A 186 20.28 -0.33 -11.30
C ARG A 186 20.67 -1.45 -12.28
N ALA A 187 20.00 -2.61 -12.22
CA ALA A 187 20.24 -3.72 -13.16
C ALA A 187 19.79 -3.38 -14.60
N ARG A 188 18.79 -2.48 -14.75
CA ARG A 188 18.20 -2.09 -16.04
C ARG A 188 17.76 -3.30 -16.90
N ASP A 189 17.21 -4.33 -16.25
CA ASP A 189 16.59 -5.49 -16.90
C ASP A 189 15.13 -5.59 -16.45
N ARG A 190 14.24 -5.23 -17.38
CA ARG A 190 12.79 -5.22 -17.13
C ARG A 190 12.22 -6.59 -16.78
N LYS A 191 12.80 -7.68 -17.30
CA LYS A 191 12.31 -9.04 -16.97
C LYS A 191 12.57 -9.37 -15.50
N ILE A 192 13.68 -8.89 -14.95
CA ILE A 192 14.03 -9.13 -13.54
C ILE A 192 13.21 -8.22 -12.64
N GLU A 193 12.97 -6.96 -13.05
CA GLU A 193 12.04 -6.05 -12.36
C GLU A 193 10.63 -6.67 -12.26
N ASP A 194 10.09 -7.21 -13.36
CA ASP A 194 8.78 -7.86 -13.39
C ASP A 194 8.76 -9.14 -12.52
N ARG A 195 9.83 -9.94 -12.55
CA ARG A 195 9.96 -11.14 -11.71
C ARG A 195 9.98 -10.79 -10.22
N LEU A 196 10.75 -9.77 -9.82
CA LEU A 196 10.80 -9.28 -8.45
C LEU A 196 9.42 -8.77 -8.01
N SER A 197 8.75 -8.00 -8.87
CA SER A 197 7.39 -7.50 -8.60
C SER A 197 6.39 -8.62 -8.33
N THR A 198 6.51 -9.73 -9.07
CA THR A 198 5.70 -10.95 -8.86
C THR A 198 5.97 -11.56 -7.49
N PHE A 199 7.23 -11.76 -7.12
CA PHE A 199 7.61 -12.25 -5.79
C PHE A 199 7.07 -11.34 -4.68
N GLN A 200 7.24 -10.03 -4.81
CA GLN A 200 6.72 -9.06 -3.84
C GLN A 200 5.20 -9.11 -3.70
N ALA A 201 4.45 -9.47 -4.75
CA ALA A 201 3.01 -9.65 -4.66
C ALA A 201 2.65 -10.82 -3.73
N HIS A 202 3.37 -11.95 -3.83
CA HIS A 202 3.19 -13.10 -2.94
C HIS A 202 3.60 -12.79 -1.50
N VAL A 203 4.69 -12.05 -1.29
CA VAL A 203 5.05 -11.57 0.05
C VAL A 203 3.92 -10.72 0.64
N ARG A 204 3.35 -9.78 -0.13
CA ARG A 204 2.24 -8.94 0.34
C ARG A 204 0.98 -9.76 0.67
N ASP A 205 0.78 -10.92 0.07
CA ASP A 205 -0.32 -11.81 0.45
C ASP A 205 -0.09 -12.45 1.82
N LEU A 206 1.15 -12.84 2.13
CA LEU A 206 1.54 -13.31 3.45
C LEU A 206 1.38 -12.22 4.51
N LEU A 207 1.83 -10.99 4.20
CA LEU A 207 1.68 -9.85 5.11
C LEU A 207 0.22 -9.59 5.46
N ARG A 208 -0.67 -9.61 4.46
CA ARG A 208 -2.12 -9.45 4.68
C ARG A 208 -2.71 -10.57 5.53
N ALA A 209 -2.29 -11.83 5.33
CA ALA A 209 -2.79 -12.93 6.16
C ALA A 209 -2.43 -12.71 7.64
N VAL A 210 -1.21 -12.25 7.94
CA VAL A 210 -0.78 -11.94 9.31
C VAL A 210 -1.44 -10.68 9.87
N GLU A 211 -1.80 -9.72 9.02
CA GLU A 211 -2.61 -8.56 9.42
C GLU A 211 -4.06 -8.94 9.73
N ASP A 212 -4.59 -9.95 9.02
CA ASP A 212 -5.95 -10.46 9.23
C ASP A 212 -6.04 -11.28 10.53
N ASP A 213 -5.01 -12.07 10.89
CA ASP A 213 -4.88 -12.72 12.21
C ASP A 213 -3.52 -12.43 12.89
N PRO A 214 -3.49 -11.56 13.93
CA PRO A 214 -2.28 -11.27 14.70
C PRO A 214 -1.61 -12.46 15.38
N ASN A 215 -2.33 -13.55 15.65
CA ASN A 215 -1.78 -14.76 16.28
C ASN A 215 -0.74 -15.44 15.38
N ASP A 216 -0.91 -15.32 14.07
CA ASP A 216 -0.02 -15.90 13.07
C ASP A 216 1.36 -15.26 12.98
N LEU A 217 1.54 -14.09 13.61
CA LEU A 217 2.81 -13.36 13.58
C LEU A 217 3.98 -14.24 14.02
N THR A 218 3.80 -15.03 15.06
CA THR A 218 4.88 -15.90 15.58
C THR A 218 5.33 -16.90 14.52
N ALA A 219 4.38 -17.39 13.74
CA ALA A 219 4.59 -18.42 12.76
C ALA A 219 5.12 -17.85 11.42
N ALA A 220 4.86 -16.57 11.15
CA ALA A 220 5.35 -15.83 9.97
C ALA A 220 6.65 -15.02 10.22
N ARG A 221 7.04 -14.78 11.47
CA ARG A 221 8.16 -13.88 11.85
C ARG A 221 9.46 -14.14 11.09
N ARG A 222 9.84 -15.41 10.91
CA ARG A 222 11.07 -15.79 10.19
C ARG A 222 11.05 -15.36 8.71
N TYR A 223 9.88 -15.41 8.09
CA TYR A 223 9.67 -15.01 6.71
C TYR A 223 9.77 -13.49 6.56
N MET A 224 9.06 -12.75 7.42
CA MET A 224 9.00 -11.28 7.38
C MET A 224 10.33 -10.60 7.75
N GLY A 225 11.14 -11.25 8.60
CA GLY A 225 12.46 -10.74 8.98
C GLY A 225 13.60 -11.38 8.19
N VAL A 226 14.05 -12.55 8.64
CA VAL A 226 15.30 -13.19 8.17
C VAL A 226 15.27 -13.47 6.67
N TYR A 227 14.18 -14.00 6.13
CA TYR A 227 14.12 -14.32 4.70
C TYR A 227 13.99 -13.09 3.81
N LEU A 228 13.21 -12.08 4.19
CA LEU A 228 13.15 -10.82 3.44
C LEU A 228 14.46 -10.03 3.50
N GLN A 229 15.12 -10.00 4.66
CA GLN A 229 16.44 -9.40 4.78
C GLN A 229 17.44 -10.15 3.89
N GLY A 230 17.46 -11.48 3.92
CA GLY A 230 18.32 -12.29 3.05
C GLY A 230 18.03 -12.06 1.56
N ALA A 231 16.77 -11.94 1.17
CA ALA A 231 16.36 -11.62 -0.20
C ALA A 231 16.83 -10.21 -0.62
N GLN A 232 16.73 -9.23 0.27
CA GLN A 232 17.26 -7.88 0.06
C GLN A 232 18.77 -7.90 -0.15
N ASP A 233 19.52 -8.56 0.73
CA ASP A 233 20.98 -8.64 0.64
C ASP A 233 21.41 -9.35 -0.65
N ALA A 234 20.70 -10.41 -1.04
CA ALA A 234 20.93 -11.10 -2.31
C ALA A 234 20.62 -10.20 -3.52
N THR A 235 19.55 -9.40 -3.45
CA THR A 235 19.19 -8.43 -4.50
C THR A 235 20.29 -7.40 -4.71
N VAL A 236 20.83 -6.84 -3.62
CA VAL A 236 21.91 -5.85 -3.68
C VAL A 236 23.16 -6.46 -4.31
N LYS A 237 23.57 -7.66 -3.86
CA LYS A 237 24.71 -8.39 -4.42
C LYS A 237 24.53 -8.73 -5.90
N PHE A 238 23.34 -9.21 -6.27
CA PHE A 238 22.98 -9.52 -7.65
C PHE A 238 23.17 -8.28 -8.54
N VAL A 239 22.58 -7.15 -8.14
CA VAL A 239 22.65 -5.89 -8.89
C VAL A 239 24.10 -5.42 -9.04
N ASP A 240 24.90 -5.49 -7.99
CA ASP A 240 26.29 -5.03 -8.01
C ASP A 240 27.19 -5.87 -8.93
N LEU A 241 26.95 -7.18 -9.01
CA LEU A 241 27.64 -8.08 -9.94
C LEU A 241 27.13 -7.91 -11.37
N TYR A 242 25.81 -7.91 -11.54
CA TYR A 242 25.18 -7.84 -12.86
C TYR A 242 25.44 -6.51 -13.58
N ALA A 243 25.57 -5.41 -12.84
CA ALA A 243 25.92 -4.11 -13.41
C ALA A 243 27.33 -4.06 -14.04
N ARG A 244 28.26 -4.93 -13.62
CA ARG A 244 29.65 -4.95 -14.11
C ARG A 244 29.80 -5.82 -15.35
N GLU A 245 29.29 -7.04 -15.31
CA GLU A 245 29.58 -8.07 -16.32
C GLU A 245 28.36 -8.45 -17.17
N ARG A 246 27.14 -8.11 -16.73
CA ARG A 246 25.86 -8.52 -17.34
C ARG A 246 25.79 -10.03 -17.64
N ASP A 247 26.41 -10.84 -16.79
CA ASP A 247 26.47 -12.29 -16.94
C ASP A 247 25.07 -12.93 -16.83
N PRO A 248 24.60 -13.66 -17.87
CA PRO A 248 23.32 -14.37 -17.83
C PRO A 248 23.20 -15.40 -16.71
N ARG A 249 24.30 -16.06 -16.31
CA ARG A 249 24.22 -17.08 -15.24
C ARG A 249 23.88 -16.47 -13.89
N THR A 250 24.53 -15.36 -13.54
CA THR A 250 24.24 -14.58 -12.33
C THR A 250 22.76 -14.15 -12.28
N ARG A 251 22.19 -13.78 -13.43
CA ARG A 251 20.76 -13.48 -13.56
C ARG A 251 19.89 -14.71 -13.29
N ASP A 252 20.20 -15.84 -13.91
CA ASP A 252 19.39 -17.04 -13.80
C ASP A 252 19.43 -17.63 -12.37
N GLU A 253 20.58 -17.55 -11.69
CA GLU A 253 20.72 -17.92 -10.27
C GLU A 253 19.86 -17.04 -9.36
N TYR A 254 19.84 -15.72 -9.61
CA TYR A 254 18.99 -14.81 -8.84
C TYR A 254 17.49 -15.06 -9.09
N VAL A 255 17.10 -15.36 -10.33
CA VAL A 255 15.71 -15.74 -10.64
C VAL A 255 15.32 -17.04 -9.94
N ALA A 256 16.20 -18.05 -9.93
CA ALA A 256 15.96 -19.30 -9.21
C ALA A 256 15.78 -19.07 -7.69
N LEU A 257 16.58 -18.18 -7.08
CA LEU A 257 16.39 -17.78 -5.68
C LEU A 257 15.00 -17.16 -5.45
N LEU A 258 14.55 -16.29 -6.34
CA LEU A 258 13.21 -15.69 -6.23
C LEU A 258 12.10 -16.74 -6.39
N ASP A 259 12.27 -17.72 -7.29
CA ASP A 259 11.33 -18.83 -7.47
C ASP A 259 11.23 -19.69 -6.20
N ASP A 260 12.36 -20.05 -5.61
CA ASP A 260 12.41 -20.85 -4.37
C ASP A 260 11.77 -20.10 -3.20
N LEU A 261 12.11 -18.82 -3.03
CA LEU A 261 11.50 -17.99 -1.99
C LEU A 261 10.00 -17.83 -2.21
N GLU A 262 9.55 -17.55 -3.43
CA GLU A 262 8.13 -17.41 -3.76
C GLU A 262 7.33 -18.65 -3.37
N GLN A 263 7.81 -19.85 -3.73
CA GLN A 263 7.16 -21.10 -3.35
C GLN A 263 7.03 -21.25 -1.84
N ASN A 264 8.10 -20.97 -1.10
CA ASN A 264 8.09 -21.04 0.36
C ASN A 264 7.11 -20.03 0.99
N PHE A 265 7.04 -18.80 0.47
CA PHE A 265 6.08 -17.79 0.94
C PHE A 265 4.62 -18.16 0.60
N MET A 266 4.38 -18.74 -0.57
CA MET A 266 3.05 -19.24 -0.96
C MET A 266 2.59 -20.37 -0.03
N LEU A 267 3.43 -21.40 0.16
CA LEU A 267 3.14 -22.51 1.08
C LEU A 267 2.88 -22.01 2.51
N ARG A 268 3.67 -21.04 2.96
CA ARG A 268 3.46 -20.44 4.29
C ARG A 268 2.12 -19.74 4.39
N THR A 269 1.75 -18.95 3.38
CA THR A 269 0.47 -18.23 3.34
C THR A 269 -0.72 -19.19 3.32
N GLU A 270 -0.60 -20.30 2.59
CA GLU A 270 -1.64 -21.35 2.56
C GLU A 270 -1.81 -22.03 3.91
N SER A 271 -0.70 -22.32 4.61
CA SER A 271 -0.75 -22.89 5.97
C SER A 271 -1.44 -21.97 6.97
N LEU A 272 -1.21 -20.65 6.91
CA LEU A 272 -1.91 -19.68 7.77
C LEU A 272 -3.43 -19.76 7.54
N ARG A 273 -3.84 -19.61 6.28
CA ARG A 273 -5.27 -19.67 5.88
C ARG A 273 -5.95 -21.02 6.11
N ALA A 274 -5.18 -22.09 6.27
CA ALA A 274 -5.72 -23.41 6.59
C ALA A 274 -6.01 -23.53 8.09
N ASN A 275 -5.14 -22.97 8.93
CA ASN A 275 -5.35 -22.91 10.38
C ASN A 275 -6.59 -22.07 10.70
N ASP A 276 -6.75 -20.89 10.09
CA ASP A 276 -7.94 -20.04 10.29
C ASP A 276 -9.26 -20.78 10.02
N ARG A 277 -9.27 -21.64 8.99
CA ARG A 277 -10.44 -22.46 8.64
C ARG A 277 -10.72 -23.54 9.67
N GLN A 278 -9.67 -24.20 10.18
CA GLN A 278 -9.82 -25.18 11.25
C GLN A 278 -10.32 -24.55 12.54
N ASP A 279 -9.81 -23.36 12.90
CA ASP A 279 -10.24 -22.64 14.09
C ASP A 279 -11.73 -22.24 13.98
N LEU A 280 -12.17 -21.75 12.82
CA LEU A 280 -13.58 -21.47 12.56
C LEU A 280 -14.46 -22.73 12.65
N ASP A 281 -14.02 -23.85 12.10
CA ASP A 281 -14.77 -25.11 12.14
C ASP A 281 -14.94 -25.58 13.61
N ILE A 282 -13.88 -25.49 14.42
CA ILE A 282 -13.91 -25.79 15.85
C ILE A 282 -14.87 -24.84 16.59
N GLU A 283 -14.81 -23.54 16.32
CA GLU A 283 -15.72 -22.56 16.93
C GLU A 283 -17.19 -22.83 16.58
N ILE A 284 -17.49 -23.18 15.32
CA ILE A 284 -18.82 -23.57 14.87
C ILE A 284 -19.30 -24.81 15.63
N ASP A 285 -18.45 -25.83 15.79
CA ASP A 285 -18.79 -27.05 16.51
C ASP A 285 -19.04 -26.78 18.00
N VAL A 286 -18.21 -25.95 18.64
CA VAL A 286 -18.42 -25.51 20.02
C VAL A 286 -19.73 -24.73 20.17
N LEU A 287 -20.05 -23.84 19.22
CA LEU A 287 -21.32 -23.11 19.21
C LEU A 287 -22.52 -24.04 19.03
N ARG A 288 -22.42 -25.04 18.14
CA ARG A 288 -23.45 -26.07 17.96
C ARG A 288 -23.67 -26.85 19.26
N GLU A 289 -22.60 -27.28 19.93
CA GLU A 289 -22.70 -28.00 21.19
C GLU A 289 -23.33 -27.15 22.30
N ARG A 290 -22.98 -25.86 22.38
CA ARG A 290 -23.62 -24.92 23.33
C ARG A 290 -25.11 -24.73 23.03
N LEU A 291 -25.48 -24.51 21.77
CA LEU A 291 -26.86 -24.36 21.35
C LEU A 291 -27.70 -25.62 21.59
N GLU A 292 -27.10 -26.81 21.44
CA GLU A 292 -27.72 -28.09 21.80
C GLU A 292 -27.95 -28.21 23.30
N ARG A 293 -26.97 -27.85 24.13
CA ARG A 293 -27.10 -27.85 25.60
C ARG A 293 -28.11 -26.83 26.11
N GLU A 294 -28.24 -25.69 25.44
CA GLU A 294 -29.20 -24.63 25.77
C GLU A 294 -30.60 -24.88 25.17
N GLY A 295 -30.79 -25.95 24.39
CA GLY A 295 -32.08 -26.34 23.81
C GLY A 295 -32.60 -25.41 22.71
N LEU A 296 -31.72 -24.58 22.13
CA LEU A 296 -32.07 -23.53 21.16
C LEU A 296 -32.03 -24.00 19.71
N ARG A 297 -31.83 -25.30 19.47
CA ARG A 297 -31.76 -25.86 18.12
C ARG A 297 -33.19 -26.12 17.58
N PRO A 298 -33.63 -25.48 16.47
CA PRO A 298 -34.88 -25.87 15.84
C PRO A 298 -34.79 -27.32 15.34
N PRO A 299 -35.86 -28.14 15.47
CA PRO A 299 -35.83 -29.52 15.03
C PRO A 299 -35.50 -29.57 13.54
N ALA A 300 -34.58 -30.45 13.15
CA ALA A 300 -34.20 -30.65 11.77
C ALA A 300 -35.44 -31.03 10.96
N ALA A 301 -35.81 -30.22 9.96
CA ALA A 301 -36.84 -30.59 9.00
C ALA A 301 -36.31 -31.77 8.18
N HIS A 302 -36.98 -32.92 8.30
CA HIS A 302 -36.75 -34.12 7.51
C HIS A 302 -37.15 -33.93 6.05
#